data_AF-A0A944WI67-F1
#
_entry.id   AF-A0A944WI67-F1
#
_cell.length_a   1.000
_cell.length_b   1.000
_cell.length_c   1.000
_cell.angle_alpha   90.00
_cell.angle_beta   90.00
_cell.angle_gamma   90.00
#
_symmetry.space_group_name_H-M   'P 1'
#
loop_
_entity.id
_entity.type
_entity.pdbx_description
1 polymer ?
#
loop_
_entity_poly.entity_id
_entity_poly.type
_entity_poly.pdbx_seq_one_letter_code
_entity_poly.pdbx_strand_id
1 'polypeptide(L)'
;MSFAKPTWLKAGITLALLSNWILVASASEVRTLKNIEVVSFENTEQVRLEFDGKFSGEPLINFESGSMSLRFSSTHTAPALPLLTVTKDNPLIKAVRAVEFPDTDFVHLEILLQSPRTLLDHPKITHSGNYIILGFPNNFSATPALSSTNVLTKEIEKRVKDDKSFPSTFSKESTDEQPS
;
A
#
# COMPACT_ATOMS: atom_id res chain seq x y z
N MET A 1 -32.70 26.56 -77.34
CA MET A 1 -32.38 26.79 -75.92
C MET A 1 -32.49 25.47 -75.18
N SER A 2 -31.38 24.96 -74.67
CA SER A 2 -31.30 23.66 -73.98
C SER A 2 -31.41 23.89 -72.49
N PHE A 3 -32.42 23.31 -71.83
CA PHE A 3 -32.59 23.39 -70.38
C PHE A 3 -31.94 22.16 -69.74
N ALA A 4 -30.92 22.40 -68.92
CA ALA A 4 -30.21 21.38 -68.16
C ALA A 4 -31.12 20.73 -67.11
N LYS A 5 -30.98 19.41 -66.93
CA LYS A 5 -31.69 18.62 -65.90
C LYS A 5 -31.17 18.96 -64.51
N PRO A 6 -32.01 19.01 -63.47
CA PRO A 6 -31.53 19.11 -62.10
C PRO A 6 -31.01 17.76 -61.62
N THR A 7 -29.73 17.71 -61.25
CA THR A 7 -29.08 16.61 -60.55
C THR A 7 -29.59 16.54 -59.12
N TRP A 8 -30.31 15.46 -58.80
CA TRP A 8 -30.79 15.16 -57.46
C TRP A 8 -29.62 14.64 -56.62
N LEU A 9 -29.09 15.46 -55.70
CA LEU A 9 -28.11 15.01 -54.71
C LEU A 9 -28.82 14.13 -53.68
N LYS A 10 -28.60 12.81 -53.76
CA LYS A 10 -28.92 11.89 -52.67
C LYS A 10 -27.92 12.13 -51.54
N ALA A 11 -28.32 12.88 -50.52
CA ALA A 11 -27.58 12.96 -49.27
C ALA A 11 -27.73 11.62 -48.54
N GLY A 12 -26.73 10.76 -48.65
CA GLY A 12 -26.61 9.57 -47.80
C GLY A 12 -26.19 10.02 -46.40
N ILE A 13 -27.04 9.82 -45.41
CA ILE A 13 -26.67 9.99 -44.00
C ILE A 13 -25.85 8.76 -43.62
N THR A 14 -24.52 8.89 -43.59
CA THR A 14 -23.65 7.90 -42.96
C THR A 14 -23.70 8.11 -41.45
N LEU A 15 -24.41 7.23 -40.76
CA LEU A 15 -24.39 7.17 -39.30
C LEU A 15 -23.05 6.53 -38.87
N ALA A 16 -22.06 7.37 -38.57
CA ALA A 16 -20.83 6.92 -37.94
C ALA A 16 -21.15 6.48 -36.51
N LEU A 17 -21.24 5.18 -36.30
CA LEU A 17 -21.26 4.58 -34.97
C LEU A 17 -19.90 4.86 -34.32
N LEU A 18 -19.79 5.97 -33.58
CA LEU A 18 -18.76 6.15 -32.57
C LEU A 18 -19.00 5.06 -31.53
N SER A 19 -18.33 3.93 -31.69
CA SER A 19 -18.27 2.89 -30.67
C SER A 19 -17.60 3.52 -29.46
N ASN A 20 -18.41 3.92 -28.47
CA ASN A 20 -17.95 4.22 -27.14
C ASN A 20 -17.06 3.05 -26.70
N TRP A 21 -15.76 3.27 -26.60
CA TRP A 21 -14.91 2.46 -25.74
C TRP A 21 -15.40 2.69 -24.32
N ILE A 22 -16.39 1.91 -23.91
CA ILE A 22 -16.71 1.73 -22.51
C ILE A 22 -15.47 1.04 -21.96
N LEU A 23 -14.64 1.80 -21.23
CA LEU A 23 -13.67 1.22 -20.32
C LEU A 23 -14.48 0.39 -19.33
N VAL A 24 -14.57 -0.92 -19.58
CA VAL A 24 -15.07 -1.86 -18.60
C VAL A 24 -14.06 -1.84 -17.48
N ALA A 25 -14.32 -1.03 -16.46
CA ALA A 25 -13.65 -1.16 -15.18
C ALA A 25 -13.93 -2.60 -14.73
N SER A 26 -12.91 -3.45 -14.80
CA SER A 26 -13.03 -4.82 -14.31
C SER A 26 -13.18 -4.70 -12.79
N ALA A 27 -14.41 -4.85 -12.29
CA ALA A 27 -14.61 -5.09 -10.87
C ALA A 27 -13.80 -6.34 -10.54
N SER A 28 -12.84 -6.22 -9.62
CA SER A 28 -12.06 -7.36 -9.17
C SER A 28 -13.04 -8.39 -8.63
N GLU A 29 -13.04 -9.59 -9.22
CA GLU A 29 -13.88 -10.70 -8.79
C GLU A 29 -13.65 -10.94 -7.29
N VAL A 30 -14.74 -11.13 -6.56
CA VAL A 30 -14.68 -11.36 -5.11
C VAL A 30 -14.08 -12.73 -4.85
N ARG A 31 -13.10 -12.80 -3.94
CA ARG A 31 -12.36 -14.02 -3.57
C ARG A 31 -12.57 -14.38 -2.11
N THR A 32 -12.41 -15.65 -1.81
CA THR A 32 -12.49 -16.17 -0.43
C THR A 32 -11.12 -16.61 0.05
N LEU A 33 -10.61 -16.01 1.12
CA LEU A 33 -9.41 -16.45 1.83
C LEU A 33 -9.73 -17.72 2.62
N LYS A 34 -9.14 -18.84 2.23
CA LYS A 34 -9.40 -20.18 2.80
C LYS A 34 -8.40 -20.59 3.86
N ASN A 35 -7.14 -20.22 3.70
CA ASN A 35 -6.07 -20.67 4.57
C ASN A 35 -5.00 -19.60 4.75
N ILE A 36 -4.40 -19.60 5.94
CA ILE A 36 -3.24 -18.79 6.30
C ILE A 36 -2.21 -19.77 6.87
N GLU A 37 -1.05 -19.83 6.25
CA GLU A 37 0.07 -20.63 6.71
C GLU A 37 1.29 -19.72 6.94
N VAL A 38 2.03 -19.98 8.01
CA VAL A 38 3.31 -19.32 8.26
C VAL A 38 4.42 -20.35 8.16
N VAL A 39 5.39 -20.08 7.29
CA VAL A 39 6.47 -21.02 6.96
C VAL A 39 7.82 -20.34 7.13
N SER A 40 8.74 -21.01 7.81
CA SER A 40 10.11 -20.55 8.00
C SER A 40 11.06 -21.24 7.03
N PHE A 41 11.84 -20.45 6.29
CA PHE A 41 12.98 -20.90 5.50
C PHE A 41 14.26 -20.30 6.06
N GLU A 42 15.42 -20.87 5.71
CA GLU A 42 16.73 -20.50 6.27
C GLU A 42 16.96 -18.97 6.34
N ASN A 43 16.54 -18.23 5.30
CA ASN A 43 16.78 -16.78 5.20
C ASN A 43 15.50 -15.96 5.00
N THR A 44 14.31 -16.56 5.13
CA THR A 44 13.06 -15.86 4.84
C THR A 44 11.90 -16.47 5.60
N GLU A 45 11.15 -15.65 6.30
CA GLU A 45 9.84 -16.01 6.83
C GLU A 45 8.77 -15.73 5.79
N GLN A 46 7.77 -16.61 5.66
CA GLN A 46 6.69 -16.46 4.71
C GLN A 46 5.33 -16.54 5.39
N VAL A 47 4.43 -15.63 5.04
CA VAL A 47 2.99 -15.81 5.25
C VAL A 47 2.38 -16.17 3.90
N ARG A 48 1.73 -17.33 3.82
CA ARG A 48 1.07 -17.85 2.63
C ARG A 48 -0.44 -17.75 2.83
N LEU A 49 -1.08 -17.09 1.87
CA LEU A 49 -2.50 -16.83 1.86
C LEU A 49 -3.11 -17.60 0.69
N GLU A 50 -3.99 -18.54 0.97
CA GLU A 50 -4.66 -19.33 -0.06
C GLU A 50 -6.08 -18.83 -0.31
N PHE A 51 -6.40 -18.56 -1.57
CA PHE A 51 -7.72 -18.14 -2.00
C PHE A 51 -8.47 -19.25 -2.74
N ASP A 52 -9.79 -19.09 -2.91
CA ASP A 52 -10.65 -19.94 -3.73
C ASP A 52 -10.36 -19.86 -5.24
N GLY A 53 -9.61 -18.85 -5.67
CA GLY A 53 -9.18 -18.65 -7.05
C GLY A 53 -7.99 -17.69 -7.13
N LYS A 54 -7.58 -17.34 -8.35
CA LYS A 54 -6.49 -16.38 -8.54
C LYS A 54 -6.93 -14.99 -8.03
N PHE A 55 -6.21 -14.47 -7.04
CA PHE A 55 -6.38 -13.09 -6.59
C PHE A 55 -5.54 -12.14 -7.45
N SER A 56 -6.18 -11.10 -7.99
CA SER A 56 -5.58 -10.11 -8.90
C SER A 56 -5.43 -8.71 -8.31
N GLY A 57 -5.90 -8.48 -7.09
CA GLY A 57 -5.76 -7.19 -6.41
C GLY A 57 -4.35 -6.99 -5.84
N GLU A 58 -4.04 -5.74 -5.50
CA GLU A 58 -2.88 -5.39 -4.69
C GLU A 58 -3.35 -5.02 -3.27
N PRO A 59 -2.82 -5.65 -2.21
CA PRO A 59 -3.21 -5.29 -0.86
C PRO A 59 -2.63 -3.94 -0.46
N LEU A 60 -3.40 -3.14 0.28
CA LEU A 60 -2.87 -1.93 0.92
C LEU A 60 -2.11 -2.35 2.18
N ILE A 61 -0.84 -1.97 2.28
CA ILE A 61 0.04 -2.35 3.38
C ILE A 61 0.28 -1.15 4.28
N ASN A 62 0.13 -1.34 5.60
CA ASN A 62 0.51 -0.36 6.60
C ASN A 62 1.44 -1.00 7.65
N PHE A 63 2.37 -0.20 8.18
CA PHE A 63 3.39 -0.63 9.12
C PHE A 63 3.19 0.08 10.45
N GLU A 64 3.19 -0.70 11.52
CA GLU A 64 3.14 -0.19 12.89
C GLU A 64 4.25 -0.85 13.71
N SER A 65 4.56 -0.27 14.87
CA SER A 65 5.60 -0.84 15.74
C SER A 65 5.14 -2.20 16.27
N GLY A 66 5.73 -3.28 15.76
CA GLY A 66 5.39 -4.65 16.15
C GLY A 66 4.32 -5.34 15.34
N SER A 67 3.80 -4.70 14.30
CA SER A 67 2.81 -5.31 13.42
C SER A 67 2.83 -4.75 12.01
N MET A 68 2.28 -5.53 11.09
CA MET A 68 2.01 -5.12 9.72
C MET A 68 0.56 -5.45 9.41
N SER A 69 -0.17 -4.50 8.85
CA SER A 69 -1.53 -4.71 8.37
C SER A 69 -1.58 -4.73 6.85
N LEU A 70 -2.40 -5.62 6.31
CA LEU A 70 -2.72 -5.71 4.90
C LEU A 70 -4.23 -5.67 4.74
N ARG A 71 -4.73 -4.84 3.83
CA ARG A 71 -6.15 -4.81 3.45
C ARG A 71 -6.31 -5.37 2.04
N PHE A 72 -7.06 -6.46 1.94
CA PHE A 72 -7.45 -7.08 0.68
C PHE A 72 -8.84 -6.61 0.29
N SER A 73 -8.96 -6.02 -0.90
CA SER A 73 -10.23 -5.62 -1.52
C SER A 73 -10.87 -6.79 -2.26
N SER A 74 -12.19 -6.75 -2.42
CA SER A 74 -12.96 -7.83 -3.06
C SER A 74 -12.66 -9.19 -2.43
N THR A 75 -12.63 -9.27 -1.10
CA THR A 75 -12.26 -10.48 -0.37
C THR A 75 -13.18 -10.75 0.81
N HIS A 76 -13.53 -12.01 1.02
CA HIS A 76 -14.16 -12.55 2.24
C HIS A 76 -13.27 -13.60 2.90
N THR A 77 -13.57 -13.95 4.15
CA THR A 77 -12.95 -15.08 4.85
C THR A 77 -13.83 -16.33 4.75
N ALA A 78 -13.20 -17.49 4.59
CA ALA A 78 -13.93 -18.74 4.71
C ALA A 78 -14.43 -18.92 6.17
N PRO A 79 -15.64 -19.45 6.41
CA PRO A 79 -16.15 -19.65 7.77
C PRO A 79 -15.28 -20.55 8.65
N ALA A 80 -14.49 -21.43 8.05
CA ALA A 80 -13.56 -22.32 8.74
C ALA A 80 -12.16 -21.71 8.96
N LEU A 81 -11.89 -20.51 8.41
CA LEU A 81 -10.60 -19.85 8.59
C LEU A 81 -10.44 -19.43 10.07
N PRO A 82 -9.34 -19.81 10.74
CA PRO A 82 -9.13 -19.40 12.10
C PRO A 82 -8.94 -17.88 12.17
N LEU A 83 -9.59 -17.25 13.16
CA LEU A 83 -9.43 -15.82 13.43
C LEU A 83 -7.96 -15.46 13.70
N LEU A 84 -7.21 -16.35 14.36
CA LEU A 84 -5.82 -16.16 14.76
C LEU A 84 -5.00 -17.43 14.51
N THR A 85 -3.90 -17.28 13.77
CA THR A 85 -2.90 -18.32 13.49
C THR A 85 -1.64 -17.99 14.28
N VAL A 86 -1.40 -18.70 15.39
CA VAL A 86 -0.25 -18.46 16.28
C VAL A 86 0.94 -19.31 15.86
N THR A 87 2.14 -18.71 15.88
CA THR A 87 3.39 -19.35 15.49
C THR A 87 4.32 -19.45 16.69
N LYS A 88 4.52 -20.66 17.21
CA LYS A 88 5.35 -20.87 18.42
C LYS A 88 6.85 -20.78 18.14
N ASP A 89 7.30 -21.29 17.00
CA ASP A 89 8.72 -21.47 16.71
C ASP A 89 9.24 -20.55 15.60
N ASN A 90 8.41 -19.59 15.15
CA ASN A 90 8.80 -18.66 14.11
C ASN A 90 9.58 -17.47 14.72
N PRO A 91 10.78 -17.15 14.19
CA PRO A 91 11.67 -16.15 14.78
C PRO A 91 11.18 -14.71 14.59
N LEU A 92 10.33 -14.44 13.60
CA LEU A 92 9.84 -13.10 13.28
C LEU A 92 8.37 -12.91 13.64
N ILE A 93 7.54 -13.84 13.20
CA ILE A 93 6.09 -13.75 13.25
C ILE A 93 5.63 -14.45 14.52
N LYS A 94 4.82 -13.75 15.31
CA LYS A 94 4.20 -14.27 16.52
C LYS A 94 2.83 -14.86 16.22
N ALA A 95 2.06 -14.16 15.39
CA ALA A 95 0.75 -14.63 14.93
C ALA A 95 0.29 -13.86 13.70
N VAL A 96 -0.69 -14.41 13.00
CA VAL A 96 -1.41 -13.74 11.92
C VAL A 96 -2.90 -13.78 12.23
N ARG A 97 -3.57 -12.64 12.15
CA ARG A 97 -5.00 -12.48 12.40
C ARG A 97 -5.70 -12.03 11.13
N ALA A 98 -6.83 -12.65 10.80
CA ALA A 98 -7.67 -12.26 9.66
C ALA A 98 -9.04 -11.81 10.17
N VAL A 99 -9.45 -10.60 9.80
CA VAL A 99 -10.73 -10.02 10.18
C VAL A 99 -11.45 -9.54 8.93
N GLU A 100 -12.64 -10.06 8.73
CA GLU A 100 -13.57 -9.55 7.73
C GLU A 100 -14.41 -8.42 8.34
N PHE A 101 -14.53 -7.32 7.63
CA PHE A 101 -15.38 -6.21 8.05
C PHE A 101 -16.82 -6.44 7.57
N PRO A 102 -17.83 -6.44 8.47
CA PRO A 102 -19.23 -6.64 8.09
C PRO A 102 -19.68 -5.67 7.01
N ASP A 103 -20.55 -6.14 6.11
CA ASP A 103 -21.13 -5.36 5.02
C ASP A 103 -20.10 -4.73 4.07
N THR A 104 -18.89 -5.32 4.01
CA THR A 104 -17.84 -4.93 3.08
C THR A 104 -17.13 -6.15 2.49
N ASP A 105 -16.58 -6.00 1.29
CA ASP A 105 -15.73 -7.02 0.66
C ASP A 105 -14.25 -6.76 1.01
N PHE A 106 -13.97 -6.51 2.29
CA PHE A 106 -12.62 -6.25 2.79
C PHE A 106 -12.23 -7.24 3.88
N VAL A 107 -11.08 -7.88 3.67
CA VAL A 107 -10.38 -8.62 4.71
C VAL A 107 -9.14 -7.84 5.15
N HIS A 108 -9.03 -7.64 6.45
CA HIS A 108 -7.86 -7.08 7.10
C HIS A 108 -7.04 -8.22 7.70
N LEU A 109 -5.81 -8.34 7.24
CA LEU A 109 -4.82 -9.26 7.76
C LEU A 109 -3.83 -8.49 8.62
N GLU A 110 -3.68 -8.89 9.87
CA GLU A 110 -2.73 -8.31 10.82
C GLU A 110 -1.66 -9.34 11.16
N ILE A 111 -0.41 -9.04 10.82
CA ILE A 111 0.76 -9.87 11.10
C ILE A 111 1.43 -9.28 12.34
N LEU A 112 1.38 -10.02 13.43
CA LEU A 112 2.00 -9.66 14.71
C LEU A 112 3.42 -10.21 14.75
N LEU A 113 4.36 -9.36 15.16
CA LEU A 113 5.78 -9.72 15.25
C LEU A 113 6.15 -10.18 16.66
N GLN A 114 7.24 -10.94 16.76
CA GLN A 114 7.83 -11.36 18.04
C GLN A 114 8.37 -10.17 18.83
N SER A 115 8.91 -9.15 18.15
CA SER A 115 9.47 -7.95 18.78
C SER A 115 8.88 -6.67 18.17
N PRO A 116 8.44 -5.71 19.00
CA PRO A 116 7.94 -4.42 18.53
C PRO A 116 9.02 -3.52 17.94
N ARG A 117 10.30 -3.85 18.20
CA ARG A 117 11.47 -3.10 17.70
C ARG A 117 11.99 -3.62 16.37
N THR A 118 11.39 -4.66 15.83
CA THR A 118 11.76 -5.18 14.52
C THR A 118 11.35 -4.17 13.46
N LEU A 119 12.33 -3.57 12.78
CA LEU A 119 12.07 -2.79 11.59
C LEU A 119 11.80 -3.78 10.45
N LEU A 120 10.60 -3.74 9.89
CA LEU A 120 10.28 -4.45 8.67
C LEU A 120 10.44 -3.53 7.47
N ASP A 121 11.12 -4.06 6.46
CA ASP A 121 10.98 -3.59 5.09
C ASP A 121 9.67 -4.11 4.49
N HIS A 122 9.32 -3.58 3.32
CA HIS A 122 8.17 -4.09 2.57
C HIS A 122 8.33 -5.57 2.26
N PRO A 123 7.30 -6.39 2.51
CA PRO A 123 7.37 -7.80 2.20
C PRO A 123 7.45 -7.97 0.68
N LYS A 124 8.21 -8.96 0.25
CA LYS A 124 8.17 -9.39 -1.15
C LYS A 124 6.85 -10.12 -1.40
N ILE A 125 5.93 -9.47 -2.10
CA ILE A 125 4.65 -10.06 -2.49
C ILE A 125 4.85 -10.86 -3.78
N THR A 126 4.50 -12.15 -3.75
CA THR A 126 4.53 -13.02 -4.92
C THR A 126 3.17 -13.68 -5.12
N HIS A 127 2.65 -13.65 -6.34
CA HIS A 127 1.41 -14.32 -6.72
C HIS A 127 1.75 -15.65 -7.39
N SER A 128 1.19 -16.76 -6.90
CA SER A 128 1.40 -18.10 -7.44
C SER A 128 0.09 -18.88 -7.45
N GLY A 129 -0.54 -18.99 -8.61
CA GLY A 129 -1.86 -19.64 -8.72
C GLY A 129 -2.91 -18.94 -7.85
N ASN A 130 -3.49 -19.68 -6.90
CA ASN A 130 -4.44 -19.17 -5.91
C ASN A 130 -3.76 -18.70 -4.60
N TYR A 131 -2.44 -18.61 -4.58
CA TYR A 131 -1.67 -18.16 -3.43
C TYR A 131 -1.13 -16.74 -3.60
N ILE A 132 -1.17 -15.99 -2.50
CA ILE A 132 -0.33 -14.82 -2.28
C ILE A 132 0.69 -15.17 -1.21
N ILE A 133 1.96 -14.93 -1.50
CA ILE A 133 3.06 -15.21 -0.59
C ILE A 133 3.68 -13.88 -0.19
N LEU A 134 3.67 -13.60 1.11
CA LEU A 134 4.35 -12.46 1.72
C LEU A 134 5.68 -12.95 2.26
N GLY A 135 6.77 -12.62 1.57
CA GLY A 135 8.13 -12.99 1.98
C GLY A 135 8.82 -11.89 2.78
N PHE A 136 9.31 -12.24 3.97
CA PHE A 136 10.03 -11.37 4.89
C PHE A 136 11.49 -11.83 4.97
N PRO A 137 12.44 -11.10 4.38
CA PRO A 137 13.84 -11.49 4.43
C PRO A 137 14.37 -11.42 5.88
N ASN A 138 15.20 -12.39 6.28
CA ASN A 138 15.68 -12.55 7.67
C ASN A 138 16.76 -11.52 8.09
N ASN A 139 16.96 -10.45 7.31
CA ASN A 139 17.92 -9.38 7.59
C ASN A 139 17.32 -8.30 8.52
N PHE A 140 16.61 -8.72 9.57
CA PHE A 140 16.00 -7.81 10.54
C PHE A 140 17.09 -7.04 11.30
N SER A 141 17.28 -5.76 10.98
CA SER A 141 18.12 -4.88 11.79
C SER A 141 17.37 -4.55 13.09
N ALA A 142 17.72 -5.23 14.18
CA ALA A 142 17.37 -4.74 15.50
C ALA A 142 18.08 -3.40 15.69
N THR A 143 17.31 -2.32 15.82
CA THR A 143 17.69 -0.89 15.80
C THR A 143 17.85 -0.28 14.40
N PRO A 144 17.05 0.76 14.05
CA PRO A 144 17.66 1.86 13.34
C PRO A 144 18.70 2.43 14.30
N ALA A 145 19.97 2.50 13.88
CA ALA A 145 20.94 3.28 14.64
C ALA A 145 20.29 4.65 14.89
N LEU A 146 20.08 5.02 16.16
CA LEU A 146 19.76 6.39 16.51
C LEU A 146 20.77 7.22 15.76
N SER A 147 20.31 7.95 14.72
CA SER A 147 21.19 8.68 13.81
C SER A 147 22.18 9.41 14.69
N SER A 148 23.44 8.96 14.64
CA SER A 148 24.38 9.13 15.73
C SER A 148 24.36 10.59 16.11
N THR A 149 24.04 10.91 17.36
CA THR A 149 23.98 12.28 17.87
C THR A 149 25.21 13.06 17.42
N ASN A 150 26.37 12.42 17.31
CA ASN A 150 27.59 12.97 16.72
C ASN A 150 27.47 13.53 15.29
N VAL A 151 26.73 12.89 14.37
CA VAL A 151 26.51 13.40 13.01
C VAL A 151 25.61 14.64 13.06
N LEU A 152 24.50 14.56 13.83
CA LEU A 152 23.60 15.71 14.01
C LEU A 152 24.32 16.88 14.71
N THR A 153 25.09 16.60 15.75
CA THR A 153 25.88 17.57 16.51
C THR A 153 26.95 18.19 15.63
N LYS A 154 27.68 17.41 14.81
CA LYS A 154 28.64 17.96 13.84
C LYS A 154 27.97 18.78 12.76
N GLU A 155 26.78 18.39 12.30
CA GLU A 155 26.03 19.14 11.31
C GLU A 155 25.46 20.44 11.89
N ILE A 156 24.96 20.43 13.13
CA ILE A 156 24.54 21.62 13.87
C ILE A 156 25.74 22.53 14.13
N GLU A 157 26.87 21.99 14.61
CA GLU A 157 28.11 22.77 14.82
C GLU A 157 28.62 23.40 13.53
N LYS A 158 28.55 22.67 12.41
CA LYS A 158 28.89 23.21 11.09
C LYS A 158 27.94 24.34 10.68
N ARG A 159 26.62 24.16 10.83
CA ARG A 159 25.61 25.18 10.50
C ARG A 159 25.68 26.41 11.41
N VAL A 160 26.04 26.23 12.68
CA VAL A 160 26.27 27.34 13.65
C VAL A 160 27.56 28.10 13.32
N LYS A 161 28.63 27.41 12.90
CA LYS A 161 29.88 28.05 12.47
C LYS A 161 29.76 28.76 11.12
N ASP A 162 28.89 28.29 10.23
CA ASP A 162 28.67 28.87 8.91
C ASP A 162 27.72 30.11 8.92
N ASP A 163 27.37 30.63 10.11
CA ASP A 163 26.58 31.85 10.38
C ASP A 163 25.38 32.10 9.44
N LYS A 164 24.73 31.02 8.99
CA LYS A 164 23.47 31.13 8.26
C LYS A 164 22.39 31.40 9.29
N SER A 165 22.19 32.69 9.59
CA SER A 165 21.00 33.18 10.27
C SER A 165 19.76 32.49 9.72
N PHE A 166 18.90 32.02 10.61
CA PHE A 166 17.56 31.59 10.21
C PHE A 166 16.89 32.78 9.54
N PRO A 167 16.38 32.65 8.30
CA PRO A 167 15.54 33.69 7.74
C PRO A 167 14.24 33.68 8.54
N SER A 168 14.20 34.50 9.58
CA SER A 168 12.97 34.72 10.35
C SER A 168 11.99 35.44 9.41
N THR A 169 10.87 34.81 9.10
CA THR A 169 9.76 35.45 8.36
C THR A 169 8.89 36.34 9.24
N PHE A 170 9.27 36.53 10.51
CA PHE A 170 8.58 37.45 11.42
C PHE A 170 9.23 38.83 11.34
N SER A 171 8.60 39.73 10.58
CA SER A 171 8.92 41.16 10.62
C SER A 171 8.41 41.76 11.93
N LYS A 172 9.29 42.45 12.65
CA LYS A 172 8.95 43.24 13.83
C LYS A 172 8.24 44.51 13.34
N GLU A 173 6.99 44.72 13.73
CA GLU A 173 6.25 45.93 13.43
C GLU A 173 6.96 47.13 14.10
N SER A 174 7.35 48.12 13.29
CA SER A 174 8.00 49.35 13.76
C SER A 174 6.95 50.27 14.36
N THR A 175 7.03 50.52 15.67
CA THR A 175 6.30 51.60 16.32
C THR A 175 6.92 52.93 15.88
N ASP A 176 6.34 53.57 14.86
CA ASP A 176 6.55 54.99 14.60
C ASP A 176 5.79 55.79 15.67
N GLU A 177 6.49 56.16 16.75
CA GLU A 177 6.11 57.31 17.54
C GLU A 177 6.68 58.58 16.90
N GLN A 178 5.79 59.44 16.40
CA GLN A 178 5.94 60.89 16.39
C GLN A 178 4.54 61.51 16.19
N PRO A 179 4.22 62.75 16.65
CA PRO A 179 5.20 63.81 16.84
C PRO A 179 5.03 64.86 17.96
N SER A 180 6.15 65.58 18.12
CA SER A 180 6.37 66.96 18.60
C SER A 180 6.21 67.28 20.08
#